data_AF-A0A7C0Y3F0-F1
#
_entry.id   AF-A0A7C0Y3F0-F1
#
_cell.length_a   1.000
_cell.length_b   1.000
_cell.length_c   1.000
_cell.angle_alpha   90.00
_cell.angle_beta   90.00
_cell.angle_gamma   90.00
#
_symmetry.space_group_name_H-M   'P 1'
#
loop_
_entity.id
_entity.type
_entity.pdbx_description
1 polymer ?
#
loop_
_entity_poly.entity_id
_entity_poly.type
_entity_poly.pdbx_seq_one_letter_code
_entity_poly.pdbx_strand_id
1 'polypeptide(L)'
;MEGKIVEYIDARKVIAAICLEEKKEKVRLLTAQNRETVLNKNRICHISKEKISLKQSREILLSILKEEIEKRNALKNTIDVLGLWELLATEGGIYSIKTLAEFYFPNTPSSTQEAALFRALFEEKLRFKFKGDGFEVQSPEKVKEILKQKAREEEKKKKIEEAANWFKAIWTGQMIEPPANSKEYIQLLKEWCFWKEDAKDAKIIKEILEKAGLNTEDHPFLLLVKLGVFSKHENILLHRLRIPIVFSEKVKTAIQILIQQKPSYFHNREDLRDLYTFTIDGPETKDFDDALTLYRDGKKFIIGVHITDLTPFIKPGDILDEEAKERGTSIYLPEKRIPMLPEPISDHLASLKANETRPALSFLIALNENAKILNYRILPSIICVDRHFTYDEVNCLLTQDETFNILYQLALKFRKKRLEQGGMIIALPELVFSFISD
;
A
#
# COMPACT_ATOMS: atom_id res chain seq x y z
N MET A 1 13.87 12.80 -60.99
CA MET A 1 13.73 13.74 -59.86
C MET A 1 14.49 15.04 -60.12
N GLU A 2 15.55 15.04 -60.92
CA GLU A 2 16.29 16.26 -61.26
C GLU A 2 15.38 17.40 -61.78
N GLY A 3 15.56 18.59 -61.20
CA GLY A 3 14.77 19.79 -61.47
C GLY A 3 13.43 19.85 -60.73
N LYS A 4 13.11 18.90 -59.85
CA LYS A 4 11.82 18.87 -59.12
C LYS A 4 11.98 19.27 -57.67
N ILE A 5 10.92 19.81 -57.06
CA ILE A 5 10.83 20.04 -55.62
C ILE A 5 10.44 18.72 -54.95
N VAL A 6 11.22 18.31 -53.96
CA VAL A 6 11.02 17.09 -53.18
C VAL A 6 10.85 17.42 -51.71
N GLU A 7 10.12 16.58 -50.98
CA GLU A 7 10.02 16.66 -49.52
C GLU A 7 10.58 15.40 -48.87
N TYR A 8 11.22 15.56 -47.72
CA TYR A 8 11.72 14.45 -46.91
C TYR A 8 11.51 14.75 -45.42
N ILE A 9 11.49 13.69 -44.60
CA ILE A 9 11.36 13.81 -43.15
C ILE A 9 12.74 13.82 -42.49
N ASP A 10 12.97 14.82 -41.66
CA ASP A 10 14.16 14.93 -40.82
C ASP A 10 13.82 15.53 -39.46
N ALA A 11 14.36 14.95 -38.38
CA ALA A 11 14.05 15.33 -37.00
C ALA A 11 12.54 15.54 -36.70
N ARG A 12 11.67 14.68 -37.25
CA ARG A 12 10.19 14.75 -37.15
C ARG A 12 9.56 16.00 -37.79
N LYS A 13 10.27 16.67 -38.71
CA LYS A 13 9.76 17.79 -39.53
C LYS A 13 9.83 17.43 -41.01
N VAL A 14 8.90 17.98 -41.79
CA VAL A 14 8.92 17.87 -43.26
C VAL A 14 9.78 18.99 -43.82
N ILE A 15 10.80 18.65 -44.60
CA ILE A 15 11.73 19.60 -45.23
C ILE A 15 11.53 19.54 -46.74
N ALA A 16 11.35 20.70 -47.38
CA ALA A 16 11.28 20.83 -48.84
C ALA A 16 12.63 21.28 -49.43
N ALA A 17 13.00 20.69 -50.57
CA ALA A 17 14.24 20.98 -51.27
C ALA A 17 14.10 20.80 -52.79
N ILE A 18 14.95 21.46 -53.59
CA ILE A 18 15.03 21.23 -55.04
C ILE A 18 16.06 20.14 -55.33
N CYS A 19 15.71 19.14 -56.13
CA CYS A 19 16.66 18.13 -56.59
C CYS A 19 17.56 18.68 -57.71
N LEU A 20 18.84 18.89 -57.39
CA LEU A 20 19.86 19.40 -58.29
C LEU A 20 20.47 18.32 -59.19
N GLU A 21 20.61 17.10 -58.67
CA GLU A 21 21.23 15.99 -59.39
C GLU A 21 20.72 14.66 -58.84
N GLU A 22 20.54 13.67 -59.72
CA GLU A 22 20.12 12.32 -59.37
C GLU A 22 21.14 11.29 -59.88
N LYS A 23 21.78 10.56 -58.97
CA LYS A 23 22.82 9.55 -59.28
C LYS A 23 22.51 8.23 -58.59
N LYS A 24 22.15 7.20 -59.38
CA LYS A 24 21.77 5.85 -58.89
C LYS A 24 20.72 5.95 -57.76
N GLU A 25 21.10 5.66 -56.52
CA GLU A 25 20.23 5.69 -55.33
C GLU A 25 20.29 7.00 -54.54
N LYS A 26 21.18 7.94 -54.91
CA LYS A 26 21.37 9.20 -54.18
C LYS A 26 20.85 10.39 -54.97
N VAL A 27 20.23 11.33 -54.26
CA VAL A 27 19.81 12.64 -54.78
C VAL A 27 20.57 13.74 -54.06
N ARG A 28 21.00 14.75 -54.82
CA ARG A 28 21.60 15.97 -54.29
C ARG A 28 20.55 17.07 -54.27
N LEU A 29 20.29 17.63 -53.11
CA LEU A 29 19.16 18.51 -52.83
C LEU A 29 19.63 19.90 -52.37
N LEU A 30 18.94 20.94 -52.79
CA LEU A 30 19.10 22.32 -52.31
C LEU A 30 17.94 22.71 -51.41
N THR A 31 18.22 22.97 -50.13
CA THR A 31 17.23 23.38 -49.13
C THR A 31 16.97 24.89 -49.16
N ALA A 32 15.84 25.33 -48.60
CA ALA A 32 15.48 26.75 -48.50
C ALA A 32 16.47 27.59 -47.66
N GLN A 33 17.27 26.95 -46.81
CA GLN A 33 18.36 27.57 -46.04
C GLN A 33 19.67 27.68 -46.83
N ASN A 34 19.62 27.52 -48.17
CA ASN A 34 20.78 27.55 -49.05
C ASN A 34 21.83 26.45 -48.78
N ARG A 35 21.44 25.34 -48.13
CA ARG A 35 22.32 24.19 -47.87
C ARG A 35 22.08 23.09 -48.89
N GLU A 36 23.18 22.48 -49.34
CA GLU A 36 23.13 21.28 -50.16
C GLU A 36 23.24 20.02 -49.30
N THR A 37 22.37 19.04 -49.54
CA THR A 37 22.34 17.77 -48.82
C THR A 37 22.26 16.61 -49.79
N VAL A 38 22.81 15.46 -49.41
CA VAL A 38 22.71 14.23 -50.22
C VAL A 38 21.92 13.20 -49.43
N LEU A 39 20.82 12.72 -50.01
CA LEU A 39 19.93 11.73 -49.39
C LEU A 39 19.73 10.54 -50.31
N ASN A 40 19.35 9.41 -49.71
CA ASN A 40 18.88 8.25 -50.47
C ASN A 40 17.45 8.51 -50.97
N LYS A 41 17.14 8.10 -52.19
CA LYS A 41 15.82 8.29 -52.83
C LYS A 41 14.66 7.77 -51.98
N ASN A 42 14.87 6.68 -51.25
CA ASN A 42 13.86 6.08 -50.38
C ASN A 42 13.43 6.97 -49.19
N ARG A 43 14.17 8.05 -48.89
CA ARG A 43 13.81 9.01 -47.82
C ARG A 43 12.88 10.13 -48.30
N ILE A 44 12.62 10.21 -49.59
CA ILE A 44 11.75 11.23 -50.18
C ILE A 44 10.29 10.80 -50.00
N CYS A 45 9.50 11.65 -49.36
CA CYS A 45 8.08 11.38 -49.11
C CYS A 45 7.15 12.05 -50.14
N HIS A 46 7.60 13.10 -50.83
CA HIS A 46 6.83 13.76 -51.90
C HIS A 46 7.74 14.30 -53.02
N ILE A 47 7.24 14.32 -54.27
CA ILE A 47 7.96 14.78 -55.46
C ILE A 47 7.01 15.62 -56.32
N SER A 48 7.42 16.82 -56.73
CA SER A 48 6.64 17.67 -57.63
C SER A 48 6.55 17.11 -59.07
N LYS A 49 5.43 17.38 -59.73
CA LYS A 49 5.19 17.09 -61.16
C LYS A 49 5.95 18.10 -62.02
N GLU A 50 5.91 19.37 -61.62
CA GLU A 50 6.60 20.49 -62.27
C GLU A 50 8.12 20.35 -62.22
N LYS A 51 8.78 20.68 -63.34
CA LYS A 51 10.22 20.67 -63.50
C LYS A 51 10.72 22.10 -63.67
N ILE A 52 11.56 22.52 -62.73
CA ILE A 52 12.25 23.81 -62.71
C ILE A 52 13.52 23.69 -63.55
N SER A 53 13.80 24.70 -64.37
CA SER A 53 15.03 24.76 -65.16
C SER A 53 16.23 25.04 -64.26
N LEU A 54 17.14 24.07 -64.15
CA LEU A 54 18.38 24.20 -63.39
C LEU A 54 19.42 25.13 -64.03
N LYS A 55 19.12 25.73 -65.19
CA LYS A 55 19.96 26.75 -65.84
C LYS A 55 19.83 28.14 -65.21
N GLN A 56 18.88 28.33 -64.30
CA GLN A 56 18.64 29.59 -63.59
C GLN A 56 19.65 29.81 -62.46
N SER A 57 19.83 31.06 -62.04
CA SER A 57 20.70 31.37 -60.89
C SER A 57 20.17 30.73 -59.60
N ARG A 58 21.07 30.41 -58.68
CA ARG A 58 20.74 29.79 -57.39
C ARG A 58 19.77 30.63 -56.56
N GLU A 59 19.83 31.96 -56.68
CA GLU A 59 18.91 32.87 -56.01
C GLU A 59 17.47 32.73 -56.51
N ILE A 60 17.28 32.56 -57.83
CA ILE A 60 15.97 32.32 -58.44
C ILE A 60 15.42 30.95 -58.02
N LEU A 61 16.26 29.93 -57.94
CA LEU A 61 15.84 28.61 -57.43
C LEU A 61 15.37 28.69 -55.96
N LEU A 62 16.05 29.47 -55.12
CA LEU A 62 15.67 29.67 -53.73
C LEU A 62 14.39 30.50 -53.58
N SER A 63 14.16 31.50 -54.42
CA SER A 63 12.92 32.29 -54.38
C SER A 63 11.72 31.42 -54.76
N ILE A 64 11.85 30.62 -55.82
CA ILE A 64 10.82 29.66 -56.25
C ILE A 64 10.52 28.64 -55.13
N LEU A 65 11.55 28.08 -54.50
CA LEU A 65 11.37 27.12 -53.41
C LEU A 65 10.69 27.74 -52.18
N LYS A 66 11.03 28.98 -51.82
CA LYS A 66 10.42 29.69 -50.69
C LYS A 66 8.95 30.00 -50.95
N GLU A 67 8.64 30.55 -52.13
CA GLU A 67 7.27 30.84 -52.54
C GLU A 67 6.41 29.57 -52.52
N GLU A 68 6.95 28.46 -53.01
CA GLU A 68 6.26 27.17 -53.01
C GLU A 68 6.06 26.60 -51.59
N ILE A 69 7.02 26.77 -50.68
CA ILE A 69 6.87 26.38 -49.27
C ILE A 69 5.76 27.20 -48.59
N GLU A 70 5.68 28.50 -48.86
CA GLU A 70 4.64 29.38 -48.32
C GLU A 70 3.26 28.97 -48.83
N LYS A 71 3.11 28.75 -50.14
CA LYS A 71 1.86 28.25 -50.75
C LYS A 71 1.41 26.94 -50.10
N ARG A 72 2.33 25.98 -49.92
CA ARG A 72 2.04 24.70 -49.27
C ARG A 72 1.62 24.87 -47.80
N ASN A 73 2.27 25.77 -47.05
CA ASN A 73 1.92 26.02 -45.65
C ASN A 73 0.58 26.75 -45.50
N ALA A 74 0.30 27.73 -46.36
CA ALA A 74 -0.98 28.42 -46.39
C ALA A 74 -2.11 27.41 -46.68
N LEU A 75 -1.93 26.57 -47.70
CA LEU A 75 -2.90 25.54 -48.07
C LEU A 75 -3.04 24.45 -46.99
N LYS A 76 -1.95 24.05 -46.33
CA LYS A 76 -1.97 23.10 -45.21
C LYS A 76 -2.98 23.53 -44.13
N ASN A 77 -2.99 24.81 -43.78
CA ASN A 77 -3.84 25.35 -42.73
C ASN A 77 -5.33 25.42 -43.12
N THR A 78 -5.66 25.27 -44.41
CA THR A 78 -7.05 25.25 -44.90
C THR A 78 -7.59 23.82 -45.10
N ILE A 79 -6.78 22.79 -44.83
CA ILE A 79 -7.19 21.39 -45.02
C ILE A 79 -8.02 20.91 -43.83
N ASP A 80 -9.23 20.47 -44.10
CA ASP A 80 -10.09 19.81 -43.14
C ASP A 80 -9.70 18.34 -42.99
N VAL A 81 -8.73 18.10 -42.12
CA VAL A 81 -8.25 16.75 -41.77
C VAL A 81 -9.36 15.93 -41.09
N LEU A 82 -10.29 16.57 -40.37
CA LEU A 82 -11.39 15.88 -39.70
C LEU A 82 -12.40 15.36 -40.73
N GLY A 83 -12.84 16.19 -41.65
CA GLY A 83 -13.75 15.79 -42.72
C GLY A 83 -13.17 14.67 -43.58
N LEU A 84 -11.88 14.75 -43.94
CA LEU A 84 -11.22 13.67 -44.68
C LEU A 84 -11.16 12.36 -43.88
N TRP A 85 -10.91 12.45 -42.57
CA TRP A 85 -10.91 11.27 -41.71
C TRP A 85 -12.30 10.64 -41.60
N GLU A 86 -13.36 11.44 -41.40
CA GLU A 86 -14.74 10.93 -41.27
C GLU A 86 -15.18 10.14 -42.51
N LEU A 87 -14.74 10.55 -43.70
CA LEU A 87 -15.01 9.84 -44.95
C LEU A 87 -14.30 8.48 -45.05
N LEU A 88 -13.06 8.38 -44.55
CA LEU A 88 -12.20 7.20 -44.72
C LEU A 88 -12.19 6.28 -43.50
N ALA A 89 -12.67 6.74 -42.35
CA ALA A 89 -12.57 6.03 -41.07
C ALA A 89 -13.40 4.74 -41.01
N THR A 90 -14.41 4.60 -41.87
CA THR A 90 -15.25 3.40 -41.98
C THR A 90 -14.59 2.28 -42.79
N GLU A 91 -13.88 2.64 -43.87
CA GLU A 91 -13.18 1.68 -44.73
C GLU A 91 -11.82 1.28 -44.15
N GLY A 92 -11.13 2.24 -43.52
CA GLY A 92 -9.80 2.04 -42.95
C GLY A 92 -8.73 1.70 -43.99
N GLY A 93 -7.50 1.46 -43.53
CA GLY A 93 -6.39 1.03 -44.39
C GLY A 93 -5.27 2.07 -44.53
N ILE A 94 -4.34 1.76 -45.43
CA ILE A 94 -3.15 2.58 -45.72
C ILE A 94 -3.33 3.18 -47.11
N TYR A 95 -3.39 4.51 -47.17
CA TYR A 95 -3.56 5.22 -48.43
C TYR A 95 -2.28 5.98 -48.77
N SER A 96 -1.92 5.96 -50.06
CA SER A 96 -0.86 6.82 -50.57
C SER A 96 -1.33 8.29 -50.55
N ILE A 97 -0.39 9.22 -50.44
CA ILE A 97 -0.74 10.65 -50.45
C ILE A 97 -1.45 11.07 -51.74
N LYS A 98 -1.13 10.43 -52.88
CA LYS A 98 -1.78 10.72 -54.16
C LYS A 98 -3.26 10.36 -54.13
N THR A 99 -3.55 9.17 -53.62
CA THR A 99 -4.93 8.68 -53.46
C THR A 99 -5.72 9.58 -52.51
N LEU A 100 -5.14 9.98 -51.38
CA LEU A 100 -5.78 10.90 -50.43
C LEU A 100 -6.03 12.29 -51.04
N ALA A 101 -5.10 12.78 -51.88
CA ALA A 101 -5.26 14.05 -52.55
C ALA A 101 -6.36 14.00 -53.63
N GLU A 102 -6.51 12.87 -54.33
CA GLU A 102 -7.59 12.65 -55.29
C GLU A 102 -8.96 12.53 -54.62
N PHE A 103 -9.02 11.98 -53.40
CA PHE A 103 -10.25 11.96 -52.61
C PHE A 103 -10.62 13.34 -52.05
N TYR A 104 -9.64 14.15 -51.67
CA TYR A 104 -9.88 15.43 -51.00
C TYR A 104 -10.11 16.60 -51.98
N PHE A 105 -9.41 16.63 -53.12
CA PHE A 105 -9.52 17.72 -54.09
C PHE A 105 -10.39 17.32 -55.30
N PRO A 106 -11.31 18.19 -55.78
CA PRO A 106 -12.27 17.84 -56.84
C PRO A 106 -11.67 17.71 -58.25
N ASN A 107 -10.44 18.19 -58.46
CA ASN A 107 -9.71 18.13 -59.74
C ASN A 107 -8.40 17.35 -59.54
N THR A 108 -7.72 16.97 -60.63
CA THR A 108 -6.41 16.33 -60.57
C THR A 108 -5.45 17.14 -59.68
N PRO A 109 -5.04 16.61 -58.51
CA PRO A 109 -4.38 17.42 -57.51
C PRO A 109 -3.01 17.89 -58.01
N SER A 110 -2.75 19.18 -57.82
CA SER A 110 -1.44 19.77 -58.06
C SER A 110 -0.42 19.21 -57.06
N SER A 111 0.86 19.29 -57.40
CA SER A 111 1.92 18.87 -56.48
C SER A 111 1.98 19.70 -55.20
N THR A 112 1.54 20.95 -55.26
CA THR A 112 1.38 21.83 -54.09
C THR A 112 0.28 21.33 -53.16
N GLN A 113 -0.85 20.90 -53.72
CA GLN A 113 -1.98 20.31 -52.99
C GLN A 113 -1.63 18.98 -52.31
N GLU A 114 -0.98 18.06 -53.04
CA GLU A 114 -0.50 16.79 -52.47
C GLU A 114 0.48 17.01 -51.31
N ALA A 115 1.44 17.94 -51.46
CA ALA A 115 2.41 18.25 -50.42
C ALA A 115 1.79 18.95 -49.20
N ALA A 116 0.84 19.87 -49.43
CA ALA A 116 0.11 20.53 -48.35
C ALA A 116 -0.69 19.51 -47.53
N LEU A 117 -1.37 18.57 -48.20
CA LEU A 117 -2.11 17.48 -47.55
C LEU A 117 -1.16 16.57 -46.78
N PHE A 118 0.00 16.22 -47.34
CA PHE A 118 1.01 15.42 -46.66
C PHE A 118 1.41 16.08 -45.32
N ARG A 119 1.71 17.38 -45.35
CA ARG A 119 2.12 18.13 -44.16
C ARG A 119 1.01 18.19 -43.11
N ALA A 120 -0.24 18.39 -43.53
CA ALA A 120 -1.40 18.45 -42.62
C ALA A 120 -1.61 17.10 -41.91
N LEU A 121 -1.60 16.00 -42.66
CA LEU A 121 -1.76 14.65 -42.12
C LEU A 121 -0.55 14.20 -41.27
N PHE A 122 0.65 14.67 -41.59
CA PHE A 122 1.85 14.34 -40.81
C PHE A 122 1.92 15.04 -39.45
N GLU A 123 1.32 16.23 -39.34
CA GLU A 123 1.19 16.96 -38.06
C GLU A 123 0.06 16.39 -37.19
N GLU A 124 -1.04 15.92 -37.80
CA GLU A 124 -2.17 15.29 -37.11
C GLU A 124 -1.92 13.79 -36.86
N LYS A 125 -1.42 13.47 -35.66
CA LYS A 125 -1.01 12.10 -35.29
C LYS A 125 -2.11 11.27 -34.62
N LEU A 126 -3.29 11.85 -34.40
CA LEU A 126 -4.37 11.18 -33.67
C LEU A 126 -5.19 10.30 -34.62
N ARG A 127 -5.48 10.81 -35.82
CA ARG A 127 -6.37 10.24 -36.82
C ARG A 127 -5.61 9.61 -37.98
N PHE A 128 -4.42 10.13 -38.29
CA PHE A 128 -3.54 9.59 -39.33
C PHE A 128 -2.19 9.21 -38.76
N LYS A 129 -1.65 8.07 -39.18
CA LYS A 129 -0.32 7.62 -38.79
C LYS A 129 0.51 7.31 -40.02
N PHE A 130 1.62 8.04 -40.20
CA PHE A 130 2.53 7.79 -41.30
C PHE A 130 3.24 6.43 -41.13
N LYS A 131 3.12 5.54 -42.12
CA LYS A 131 3.64 4.16 -42.08
C LYS A 131 4.09 3.74 -43.48
N GLY A 132 5.38 3.47 -43.64
CA GLY A 132 5.97 3.18 -44.95
C GLY A 132 5.97 4.41 -45.84
N ASP A 133 5.21 4.36 -46.93
CA ASP A 133 5.04 5.39 -47.96
C ASP A 133 3.62 6.02 -47.97
N GLY A 134 2.79 5.70 -46.97
CA GLY A 134 1.40 6.17 -46.88
C GLY A 134 0.95 6.54 -45.46
N PHE A 135 -0.32 6.92 -45.36
CA PHE A 135 -0.99 7.20 -44.09
C PHE A 135 -1.99 6.09 -43.76
N GLU A 136 -1.80 5.49 -42.60
CA GLU A 136 -2.74 4.59 -41.95
C GLU A 136 -3.85 5.43 -41.29
N VAL A 137 -5.10 5.22 -41.72
CA VAL A 137 -6.29 5.87 -41.15
C VAL A 137 -6.67 5.14 -39.86
N GLN A 138 -6.66 5.85 -38.74
CA GLN A 138 -7.04 5.28 -37.45
C GLN A 138 -8.55 5.09 -37.38
N SER A 139 -9.02 3.94 -36.89
CA SER A 139 -10.47 3.73 -36.73
C SER A 139 -11.08 4.65 -35.66
N PRO A 140 -12.39 4.94 -35.70
CA PRO A 140 -13.07 5.74 -34.68
C PRO A 140 -12.90 5.16 -33.27
N GLU A 141 -12.89 3.84 -33.14
CA GLU A 141 -12.64 3.14 -31.87
C GLU A 141 -11.23 3.42 -31.35
N LYS A 142 -10.22 3.37 -32.24
CA LYS A 142 -8.83 3.62 -31.85
C LYS A 142 -8.60 5.08 -31.47
N VAL A 143 -9.20 6.02 -32.21
CA VAL A 143 -9.15 7.45 -31.88
C VAL A 143 -9.82 7.71 -30.52
N LYS A 144 -11.00 7.13 -30.26
CA LYS A 144 -11.67 7.21 -28.95
C LYS A 144 -10.81 6.63 -27.83
N GLU A 145 -10.14 5.50 -28.05
CA GLU A 145 -9.24 4.89 -27.08
C GLU A 145 -8.04 5.80 -26.76
N ILE A 146 -7.39 6.37 -27.77
CA ILE A 146 -6.26 7.30 -27.60
C ILE A 146 -6.71 8.56 -26.86
N LEU A 147 -7.87 9.12 -27.18
CA LEU A 147 -8.43 10.27 -26.48
C LEU A 147 -8.74 9.94 -25.01
N LYS A 148 -9.33 8.78 -24.74
CA LYS A 148 -9.61 8.31 -23.37
C LYS A 148 -8.31 8.09 -22.58
N GLN A 149 -7.28 7.54 -23.21
CA GLN A 149 -5.97 7.36 -22.58
C GLN A 149 -5.32 8.71 -22.26
N LYS A 150 -5.30 9.65 -23.22
CA LYS A 150 -4.78 11.01 -23.00
C LYS A 150 -5.52 11.73 -21.87
N ALA A 151 -6.85 11.64 -21.84
CA ALA A 151 -7.65 12.23 -20.78
C ALA A 151 -7.31 11.64 -19.40
N ARG A 152 -7.15 10.31 -19.29
CA ARG A 152 -6.72 9.64 -18.06
C ARG A 152 -5.31 10.03 -17.63
N GLU A 153 -4.38 10.14 -18.58
CA GLU A 153 -3.01 10.58 -18.30
C GLU A 153 -2.97 12.04 -17.81
N GLU A 154 -3.78 12.90 -18.41
CA GLU A 154 -3.91 14.30 -17.98
C GLU A 154 -4.56 14.42 -16.60
N GLU A 155 -5.62 13.65 -16.34
CA GLU A 155 -6.26 13.58 -15.02
C GLU A 155 -5.28 13.07 -13.96
N LYS A 156 -4.52 12.01 -14.26
CA LYS A 156 -3.49 11.48 -13.36
C LYS A 156 -2.42 12.54 -13.06
N LYS A 157 -1.94 13.27 -14.07
CA LYS A 157 -0.99 14.37 -13.88
C LYS A 157 -1.54 15.47 -12.99
N LYS A 158 -2.81 15.86 -13.17
CA LYS A 158 -3.50 16.84 -12.32
C LYS A 158 -3.58 16.38 -10.87
N LYS A 159 -3.96 15.11 -10.62
CA LYS A 159 -3.99 14.53 -9.27
C LYS A 159 -2.61 14.51 -8.60
N ILE A 160 -1.57 14.16 -9.35
CA ILE A 160 -0.19 14.16 -8.83
C ILE A 160 0.25 15.59 -8.46
N GLU A 161 -0.06 16.58 -9.31
CA GLU A 161 0.27 17.98 -9.05
C GLU A 161 -0.48 18.53 -7.83
N GLU A 162 -1.78 18.24 -7.72
CA GLU A 162 -2.62 18.61 -6.57
C GLU A 162 -2.05 18.03 -5.27
N ALA A 163 -1.77 16.72 -5.24
CA ALA A 163 -1.20 16.07 -4.08
C ALA A 163 0.19 16.61 -3.70
N ALA A 164 1.05 16.86 -4.69
CA ALA A 164 2.41 17.37 -4.45
C ALA A 164 2.37 18.78 -3.83
N ASN A 165 1.52 19.66 -4.36
CA ASN A 165 1.32 21.00 -3.82
C ASN A 165 0.78 20.96 -2.38
N TRP A 166 -0.19 20.08 -2.13
CA TRP A 166 -0.75 19.91 -0.79
C TRP A 166 0.28 19.37 0.21
N PHE A 167 1.06 18.35 -0.15
CA PHE A 167 2.12 17.82 0.70
C PHE A 167 3.21 18.84 1.01
N LYS A 168 3.62 19.63 0.00
CA LYS A 168 4.59 20.71 0.19
C LYS A 168 4.06 21.79 1.14
N ALA A 169 2.78 22.14 1.04
CA ALA A 169 2.15 23.10 1.95
C ALA A 169 2.13 22.60 3.40
N ILE A 170 1.71 21.35 3.63
CA ILE A 170 1.72 20.73 4.96
C ILE A 170 3.16 20.69 5.52
N TRP A 171 4.12 20.33 4.68
CA TRP A 171 5.53 20.26 5.08
C TRP A 171 6.07 21.61 5.54
N THR A 172 5.75 22.68 4.80
CA THR A 172 6.16 24.06 5.10
C THR A 172 5.32 24.74 6.19
N GLY A 173 4.31 24.05 6.74
CA GLY A 173 3.45 24.57 7.80
C GLY A 173 2.36 25.54 7.34
N GLN A 174 2.06 25.56 6.04
CA GLN A 174 0.96 26.36 5.50
C GLN A 174 -0.39 25.68 5.81
N MET A 175 -1.36 26.49 6.24
CA MET A 175 -2.72 26.02 6.50
C MET A 175 -3.51 26.10 5.19
N ILE A 176 -3.67 24.97 4.51
CA ILE A 176 -4.41 24.85 3.25
C ILE A 176 -5.53 23.83 3.45
N GLU A 177 -6.70 24.12 2.89
CA GLU A 177 -7.82 23.18 2.89
C GLU A 177 -7.43 21.86 2.19
N PRO A 178 -7.84 20.71 2.76
CA PRO A 178 -7.53 19.43 2.15
C PRO A 178 -8.25 19.30 0.80
N PRO A 179 -7.56 18.82 -0.26
CA PRO A 179 -8.20 18.58 -1.54
C PRO A 179 -9.30 17.51 -1.41
N ALA A 180 -10.22 17.47 -2.36
CA ALA A 180 -11.34 16.52 -2.36
C ALA A 180 -10.86 15.05 -2.27
N ASN A 181 -9.72 14.74 -2.88
CA ASN A 181 -9.11 13.40 -2.90
C ASN A 181 -8.10 13.17 -1.74
N SER A 182 -8.07 14.04 -0.73
CA SER A 182 -7.12 13.97 0.41
C SER A 182 -7.07 12.59 1.08
N LYS A 183 -8.21 11.91 1.22
CA LYS A 183 -8.28 10.54 1.78
C LYS A 183 -7.48 9.53 0.95
N GLU A 184 -7.54 9.62 -0.38
CA GLU A 184 -6.77 8.75 -1.28
C GLU A 184 -5.27 9.03 -1.12
N TYR A 185 -4.88 10.29 -1.03
CA TYR A 185 -3.48 10.69 -0.86
C TYR A 185 -2.89 10.26 0.49
N ILE A 186 -3.69 10.36 1.56
CA ILE A 186 -3.31 9.83 2.88
C ILE A 186 -3.13 8.31 2.80
N GLN A 187 -4.00 7.59 2.07
CA GLN A 187 -3.83 6.16 1.89
C GLN A 187 -2.54 5.82 1.14
N LEU A 188 -2.19 6.57 0.08
CA LEU A 188 -0.91 6.39 -0.62
C LEU A 188 0.30 6.59 0.30
N LEU A 189 0.27 7.59 1.19
CA LEU A 189 1.33 7.80 2.19
C LEU A 189 1.42 6.63 3.17
N LYS A 190 0.28 6.11 3.65
CA LYS A 190 0.24 4.93 4.53
C LYS A 190 0.84 3.70 3.84
N GLU A 191 0.39 3.41 2.62
CA GLU A 191 0.92 2.29 1.82
C GLU A 191 2.44 2.41 1.63
N TRP A 192 2.95 3.62 1.37
CA TRP A 192 4.39 3.85 1.27
C TRP A 192 5.12 3.59 2.60
N CYS A 193 4.59 4.07 3.72
CA CYS A 193 5.18 3.81 5.04
C CYS A 193 5.20 2.30 5.38
N PHE A 194 4.15 1.58 4.99
CA PHE A 194 4.01 0.15 5.26
C PHE A 194 4.88 -0.71 4.34
N TRP A 195 4.88 -0.46 3.04
CA TRP A 195 5.43 -1.40 2.07
C TRP A 195 6.56 -0.83 1.20
N LYS A 196 6.84 0.47 1.29
CA LYS A 196 7.84 1.15 0.46
C LYS A 196 7.63 0.81 -1.03
N GLU A 197 8.63 0.21 -1.67
CA GLU A 197 8.61 -0.13 -3.10
C GLU A 197 7.59 -1.22 -3.46
N ASP A 198 7.18 -2.04 -2.48
CA ASP A 198 6.19 -3.11 -2.67
C ASP A 198 4.73 -2.60 -2.61
N ALA A 199 4.52 -1.30 -2.36
CA ALA A 199 3.19 -0.69 -2.35
C ALA A 199 2.54 -0.72 -3.74
N LYS A 200 1.22 -0.97 -3.79
CA LYS A 200 0.41 -1.08 -5.03
C LYS A 200 0.60 0.11 -6.01
N ASP A 201 0.84 1.31 -5.47
CA ASP A 201 1.00 2.55 -6.22
C ASP A 201 2.33 3.28 -5.88
N ALA A 202 3.38 2.52 -5.52
CA ALA A 202 4.69 3.03 -5.13
C ALA A 202 5.26 4.09 -6.10
N LYS A 203 5.09 3.89 -7.42
CA LYS A 203 5.54 4.84 -8.44
C LYS A 203 4.83 6.19 -8.37
N ILE A 204 3.53 6.19 -8.06
CA ILE A 204 2.71 7.42 -8.02
C ILE A 204 3.12 8.25 -6.81
N ILE A 205 3.20 7.64 -5.62
CA ILE A 205 3.59 8.37 -4.41
C ILE A 205 5.03 8.88 -4.48
N LYS A 206 5.94 8.12 -5.10
CA LYS A 206 7.31 8.59 -5.36
C LYS A 206 7.33 9.83 -6.25
N GLU A 207 6.58 9.83 -7.36
CA GLU A 207 6.46 11.01 -8.24
C GLU A 207 5.87 12.22 -7.51
N ILE A 208 4.86 12.02 -6.65
CA ILE A 208 4.26 13.07 -5.82
C ILE A 208 5.30 13.67 -4.85
N LEU A 209 6.05 12.81 -4.13
CA LEU A 209 7.06 13.23 -3.16
C LEU A 209 8.22 13.99 -3.84
N GLU A 210 8.69 13.49 -4.97
CA GLU A 210 9.75 14.15 -5.77
C GLU A 210 9.30 15.55 -6.21
N LYS A 211 8.07 15.68 -6.74
CA LYS A 211 7.51 16.99 -7.13
C LYS A 211 7.30 17.94 -5.94
N ALA A 212 6.94 17.40 -4.77
CA ALA A 212 6.81 18.17 -3.55
C ALA A 212 8.17 18.63 -2.99
N GLY A 213 9.29 18.07 -3.48
CA GLY A 213 10.64 18.32 -2.95
C GLY A 213 10.90 17.60 -1.63
N LEU A 214 10.28 16.43 -1.43
CA LEU A 214 10.35 15.65 -0.21
C LEU A 214 11.14 14.35 -0.43
N ASN A 215 11.89 13.92 0.58
CA ASN A 215 12.54 12.61 0.53
C ASN A 215 11.51 11.49 0.71
N THR A 216 11.90 10.28 0.35
CA THR A 216 11.03 9.09 0.43
C THR A 216 11.27 8.25 1.68
N GLU A 217 12.19 8.66 2.55
CA GLU A 217 12.55 7.91 3.76
C GLU A 217 11.66 8.33 4.93
N ASP A 218 11.87 9.54 5.46
CA ASP A 218 11.23 9.97 6.71
C ASP A 218 10.02 10.88 6.46
N HIS A 219 10.04 11.69 5.40
CA HIS A 219 8.99 12.68 5.15
C HIS A 219 7.59 12.08 5.02
N PRO A 220 7.36 10.90 4.40
CA PRO A 220 6.03 10.32 4.32
C PRO A 220 5.40 10.07 5.70
N PHE A 221 6.20 9.54 6.63
CA PHE A 221 5.77 9.31 8.01
C PHE A 221 5.51 10.65 8.73
N LEU A 222 6.44 11.59 8.62
CA LEU A 222 6.31 12.90 9.26
C LEU A 222 5.13 13.72 8.70
N LEU A 223 4.79 13.57 7.42
CA LEU A 223 3.59 14.14 6.84
C LEU A 223 2.33 13.56 7.48
N LEU A 224 2.26 12.24 7.67
CA LEU A 224 1.13 11.61 8.37
C LEU A 224 1.03 12.08 9.83
N VAL A 225 2.16 12.34 10.49
CA VAL A 225 2.18 12.95 11.83
C VAL A 225 1.66 14.39 11.80
N LYS A 226 2.14 15.23 10.87
CA LYS A 226 1.66 16.62 10.71
C LYS A 226 0.17 16.70 10.36
N LEU A 227 -0.35 15.70 9.64
CA LEU A 227 -1.76 15.57 9.30
C LEU A 227 -2.62 15.04 10.47
N GLY A 228 -2.03 14.68 11.60
CA GLY A 228 -2.73 14.07 12.73
C GLY A 228 -3.23 12.65 12.46
N VAL A 229 -2.74 12.01 11.40
CA VAL A 229 -3.12 10.63 11.04
C VAL A 229 -2.32 9.63 11.85
N PHE A 230 -1.03 9.90 12.08
CA PHE A 230 -0.14 9.11 12.92
C PHE A 230 0.29 9.91 14.14
N SER A 231 0.57 9.20 15.24
CA SER A 231 1.32 9.77 16.35
C SER A 231 2.81 9.82 16.02
N LYS A 232 3.58 10.65 16.74
CA LYS A 232 5.06 10.72 16.60
C LYS A 232 5.73 9.36 16.80
N HIS A 233 5.11 8.49 17.59
CA HIS A 233 5.62 7.15 17.96
C HIS A 233 4.77 6.03 17.36
N GLU A 234 4.08 6.28 16.24
CA GLU A 234 3.23 5.29 15.61
C GLU A 234 4.02 4.02 15.22
N ASN A 235 3.56 2.87 15.72
CA ASN A 235 4.23 1.59 15.46
C ASN A 235 3.81 1.02 14.09
N ILE A 236 4.60 1.34 13.07
CA ILE A 236 4.39 0.91 11.68
C ILE A 236 4.38 -0.63 11.53
N LEU A 237 5.11 -1.35 12.40
CA LEU A 237 5.18 -2.81 12.32
C LEU A 237 3.84 -3.47 12.61
N LEU A 238 3.03 -2.90 13.51
CA LEU A 238 1.68 -3.39 13.78
C LEU A 238 0.80 -3.35 12.52
N HIS A 239 0.91 -2.28 11.73
CA HIS A 239 0.19 -2.16 10.45
C HIS A 239 0.70 -3.13 9.39
N ARG A 240 2.02 -3.30 9.27
CA ARG A 240 2.64 -4.25 8.33
C ARG A 240 2.25 -5.69 8.62
N LEU A 241 2.23 -6.06 9.90
CA LEU A 241 1.80 -7.37 10.38
C LEU A 241 0.28 -7.50 10.45
N ARG A 242 -0.47 -6.43 10.13
CA ARG A 242 -1.93 -6.37 10.16
C ARG A 242 -2.52 -6.77 11.52
N ILE A 243 -1.86 -6.36 12.59
CA ILE A 243 -2.29 -6.66 13.96
C ILE A 243 -3.47 -5.75 14.32
N PRO A 244 -4.65 -6.31 14.63
CA PRO A 244 -5.79 -5.51 15.03
C PRO A 244 -5.55 -4.90 16.42
N ILE A 245 -5.52 -3.57 16.49
CA ILE A 245 -5.27 -2.82 17.73
C ILE A 245 -6.54 -2.23 18.36
N VAL A 246 -7.66 -2.21 17.63
CA VAL A 246 -8.94 -1.66 18.10
C VAL A 246 -10.03 -2.72 17.96
N PHE A 247 -10.84 -2.89 19.00
CA PHE A 247 -12.02 -3.74 18.95
C PHE A 247 -13.14 -3.11 18.11
N SER A 248 -13.80 -3.90 17.27
CA SER A 248 -14.92 -3.44 16.44
C SER A 248 -16.12 -2.96 17.29
N GLU A 249 -16.99 -2.12 16.71
CA GLU A 249 -18.23 -1.70 17.40
C GLU A 249 -19.15 -2.88 17.74
N LYS A 250 -19.09 -3.96 16.95
CA LYS A 250 -19.81 -5.20 17.25
C LYS A 250 -19.31 -5.84 18.54
N VAL A 251 -18.00 -5.92 18.72
CA VAL A 251 -17.38 -6.44 19.96
C VAL A 251 -17.71 -5.54 21.14
N LYS A 252 -17.60 -4.21 20.99
CA LYS A 252 -17.98 -3.26 22.05
C LYS A 252 -19.42 -3.45 22.51
N THR A 253 -20.34 -3.63 21.57
CA THR A 253 -21.76 -3.90 21.86
C THR A 253 -21.93 -5.25 22.58
N ALA A 254 -21.23 -6.30 22.14
CA ALA A 254 -21.28 -7.61 22.77
C ALA A 254 -20.82 -7.57 24.25
N ILE A 255 -19.76 -6.81 24.55
CA ILE A 255 -19.28 -6.60 25.93
C ILE A 255 -20.35 -5.88 26.77
N GLN A 256 -20.98 -4.84 26.24
CA GLN A 256 -22.03 -4.11 26.97
C GLN A 256 -23.20 -5.03 27.33
N ILE A 257 -23.63 -5.87 26.38
CA ILE A 257 -24.67 -6.88 26.61
C ILE A 257 -24.24 -7.87 27.69
N LEU A 258 -23.01 -8.38 27.62
CA LEU A 258 -22.46 -9.33 28.60
C LEU A 258 -22.47 -8.74 30.02
N ILE A 259 -22.02 -7.49 30.18
CA ILE A 259 -22.00 -6.78 31.47
C ILE A 259 -23.42 -6.59 32.02
N GLN A 260 -24.38 -6.29 31.15
CA GLN A 260 -25.79 -6.12 31.55
C GLN A 260 -26.44 -7.45 31.96
N GLN A 261 -26.13 -8.54 31.25
CA GLN A 261 -26.69 -9.86 31.53
C GLN A 261 -26.21 -10.45 32.86
N LYS A 262 -25.00 -10.10 33.31
CA LYS A 262 -24.37 -10.62 34.54
C LYS A 262 -24.51 -12.14 34.66
N PRO A 263 -23.88 -12.91 33.74
CA PRO A 263 -24.06 -14.36 33.70
C PRO A 263 -23.69 -15.00 35.04
N SER A 264 -24.61 -15.81 35.57
CA SER A 264 -24.35 -16.62 36.77
C SER A 264 -23.45 -17.79 36.42
N TYR A 265 -22.41 -18.00 37.23
CA TYR A 265 -21.46 -19.09 37.09
C TYR A 265 -21.47 -20.05 38.28
N PHE A 266 -22.47 -19.98 39.16
CA PHE A 266 -22.50 -20.79 40.40
C PHE A 266 -22.90 -22.26 40.21
N HIS A 267 -23.52 -22.60 39.07
CA HIS A 267 -24.04 -23.95 38.84
C HIS A 267 -22.97 -24.89 38.27
N ASN A 268 -23.02 -26.16 38.66
CA ASN A 268 -22.11 -27.22 38.20
C ASN A 268 -20.63 -26.97 38.49
N ARG A 269 -20.34 -26.29 39.61
CA ARG A 269 -18.98 -26.00 40.07
C ARG A 269 -18.81 -26.38 41.54
N GLU A 270 -17.64 -26.88 41.89
CA GLU A 270 -17.28 -27.11 43.28
C GLU A 270 -16.91 -25.79 43.95
N ASP A 271 -17.41 -25.59 45.16
CA ASP A 271 -17.10 -24.41 45.95
C ASP A 271 -15.80 -24.62 46.71
N LEU A 272 -14.79 -23.82 46.37
CA LEU A 272 -13.45 -23.85 46.97
C LEU A 272 -13.12 -22.53 47.68
N ARG A 273 -14.12 -21.67 47.92
CA ARG A 273 -13.92 -20.33 48.52
C ARG A 273 -13.36 -20.35 49.94
N ASP A 274 -13.50 -21.47 50.64
CA ASP A 274 -12.95 -21.65 52.00
C ASP A 274 -11.45 -21.99 52.00
N LEU A 275 -10.85 -22.23 50.83
CA LEU A 275 -9.42 -22.52 50.71
C LEU A 275 -8.63 -21.22 50.59
N TYR A 276 -7.56 -21.10 51.39
CA TYR A 276 -6.64 -19.97 51.30
C TYR A 276 -5.93 -19.95 49.94
N THR A 277 -6.34 -18.99 49.11
CA THR A 277 -5.97 -18.88 47.70
C THR A 277 -5.26 -17.56 47.45
N PHE A 278 -4.18 -17.56 46.68
CA PHE A 278 -3.41 -16.36 46.36
C PHE A 278 -2.89 -16.34 44.92
N THR A 279 -2.62 -15.16 44.39
CA THR A 279 -1.96 -14.97 43.08
C THR A 279 -0.56 -14.40 43.26
N ILE A 280 0.35 -14.67 42.32
CA ILE A 280 1.73 -14.16 42.33
C ILE A 280 2.09 -13.64 40.94
N ASP A 281 2.16 -12.32 40.78
CA ASP A 281 2.34 -11.69 39.46
C ASP A 281 3.32 -10.51 39.49
N GLY A 282 3.51 -9.89 38.33
CA GLY A 282 4.22 -8.62 38.22
C GLY A 282 3.40 -7.47 38.82
N PRO A 283 4.05 -6.39 39.29
CA PRO A 283 3.37 -5.27 39.95
C PRO A 283 2.35 -4.54 39.04
N GLU A 284 2.53 -4.60 37.73
CA GLU A 284 1.66 -3.96 36.74
C GLU A 284 0.58 -4.89 36.15
N THR A 285 0.54 -6.17 36.58
CA THR A 285 -0.43 -7.15 36.09
C THR A 285 -1.85 -6.82 36.54
N LYS A 286 -2.83 -6.98 35.64
CA LYS A 286 -4.26 -6.73 35.93
C LYS A 286 -5.17 -7.89 35.57
N ASP A 287 -4.70 -8.75 34.67
CA ASP A 287 -5.33 -9.97 34.16
C ASP A 287 -4.76 -11.20 34.88
N PHE A 288 -5.03 -11.30 36.18
CA PHE A 288 -4.69 -12.49 36.98
C PHE A 288 -5.40 -13.73 36.46
N ASP A 289 -4.66 -14.57 35.72
CA ASP A 289 -5.19 -15.76 35.06
C ASP A 289 -5.05 -17.03 35.91
N ASP A 290 -4.06 -17.07 36.82
CA ASP A 290 -3.79 -18.20 37.69
C ASP A 290 -3.70 -17.83 39.17
N ALA A 291 -4.19 -18.74 40.02
CA ALA A 291 -4.09 -18.65 41.46
C ALA A 291 -3.65 -20.01 42.05
N LEU A 292 -3.06 -19.96 43.24
CA LEU A 292 -2.52 -21.11 43.95
C LEU A 292 -3.13 -21.25 45.34
N THR A 293 -3.29 -22.51 45.74
CA THR A 293 -3.63 -22.91 47.11
C THR A 293 -2.67 -24.01 47.54
N LEU A 294 -2.27 -24.01 48.82
CA LEU A 294 -1.58 -25.15 49.44
C LEU A 294 -2.23 -25.47 50.78
N TYR A 295 -2.58 -26.75 50.99
CA TYR A 295 -2.93 -27.26 52.32
C TYR A 295 -2.42 -28.68 52.52
N ARG A 296 -2.46 -29.18 53.76
CA ARG A 296 -2.06 -30.56 54.10
C ARG A 296 -3.29 -31.45 54.28
N ASP A 297 -3.21 -32.67 53.74
CA ASP A 297 -4.13 -33.78 54.02
C ASP A 297 -3.31 -34.95 54.60
N GLY A 298 -3.22 -34.99 55.94
CA GLY A 298 -2.32 -35.88 56.66
C GLY A 298 -0.85 -35.65 56.30
N LYS A 299 -0.20 -36.62 55.65
CA LYS A 299 1.19 -36.54 55.16
C LYS A 299 1.30 -36.07 53.71
N LYS A 300 0.18 -35.70 53.08
CA LYS A 300 0.13 -35.27 51.69
C LYS A 300 0.05 -33.75 51.64
N PHE A 301 0.70 -33.17 50.67
CA PHE A 301 0.46 -31.79 50.25
C PHE A 301 -0.62 -31.80 49.17
N ILE A 302 -1.64 -30.96 49.31
CA ILE A 302 -2.61 -30.71 48.26
C ILE A 302 -2.32 -29.33 47.69
N ILE A 303 -1.92 -29.30 46.42
CA ILE A 303 -1.74 -28.06 45.66
C ILE A 303 -2.97 -27.85 44.79
N GLY A 304 -3.59 -26.68 44.93
CA GLY A 304 -4.56 -26.18 43.97
C GLY A 304 -3.88 -25.25 42.98
N VAL A 305 -4.03 -25.52 41.68
CA VAL A 305 -3.77 -24.55 40.61
C VAL A 305 -5.11 -24.19 40.01
N HIS A 306 -5.49 -22.92 40.08
CA HIS A 306 -6.80 -22.44 39.69
C HIS A 306 -6.63 -21.49 38.50
N ILE A 307 -7.10 -21.89 37.32
CA ILE A 307 -7.01 -21.08 36.10
C ILE A 307 -8.36 -20.41 35.85
N THR A 308 -8.38 -19.14 35.47
CA THR A 308 -9.62 -18.43 35.15
C THR A 308 -10.47 -19.19 34.14
N ASP A 309 -11.77 -19.27 34.41
CA ASP A 309 -12.73 -19.92 33.51
C ASP A 309 -13.56 -18.89 32.75
N LEU A 310 -13.25 -18.73 31.47
CA LEU A 310 -13.92 -17.82 30.55
C LEU A 310 -15.26 -18.34 30.01
N THR A 311 -15.57 -19.63 30.19
CA THR A 311 -16.76 -20.27 29.61
C THR A 311 -18.10 -19.64 30.03
N PRO A 312 -18.26 -18.97 31.19
CA PRO A 312 -19.47 -18.22 31.50
C PRO A 312 -19.64 -16.94 30.66
N PHE A 313 -18.54 -16.37 30.18
CA PHE A 313 -18.51 -15.05 29.53
C PHE A 313 -18.43 -15.13 28.00
N ILE A 314 -17.76 -16.17 27.48
CA ILE A 314 -17.51 -16.34 26.05
C ILE A 314 -18.00 -17.74 25.65
N LYS A 315 -18.87 -17.79 24.63
CA LYS A 315 -19.44 -19.03 24.09
C LYS A 315 -18.86 -19.32 22.70
N PRO A 316 -18.61 -20.59 22.36
CA PRO A 316 -18.14 -20.96 21.03
C PRO A 316 -19.05 -20.41 19.92
N GLY A 317 -18.45 -19.71 18.96
CA GLY A 317 -19.11 -19.11 17.81
C GLY A 317 -19.77 -17.75 18.06
N ASP A 318 -19.64 -17.17 19.25
CA ASP A 318 -20.10 -15.80 19.50
C ASP A 318 -19.10 -14.73 19.00
N ILE A 319 -19.52 -13.47 19.07
CA ILE A 319 -18.71 -12.33 18.58
C ILE A 319 -17.38 -12.20 19.33
N LEU A 320 -17.33 -12.54 20.62
CA LEU A 320 -16.15 -12.44 21.46
C LEU A 320 -15.17 -13.59 21.19
N ASP A 321 -15.70 -14.80 20.95
CA ASP A 321 -14.93 -15.98 20.55
C ASP A 321 -14.25 -15.77 19.19
N GLU A 322 -14.97 -15.28 18.20
CA GLU A 322 -14.39 -15.00 16.88
C GLU A 322 -13.33 -13.90 16.93
N GLU A 323 -13.53 -12.83 17.71
CA GLU A 323 -12.51 -11.80 17.91
C GLU A 323 -11.27 -12.36 18.64
N ALA A 324 -11.46 -13.21 19.65
CA ALA A 324 -10.35 -13.85 20.36
C ALA A 324 -9.55 -14.78 19.43
N LYS A 325 -10.22 -15.54 18.55
CA LYS A 325 -9.57 -16.37 17.52
C LYS A 325 -8.79 -15.55 16.51
N GLU A 326 -9.34 -14.41 16.06
CA GLU A 326 -8.67 -13.52 15.12
C GLU A 326 -7.38 -12.94 15.72
N ARG A 327 -7.42 -12.55 17.00
CA ARG A 327 -6.26 -12.00 17.71
C ARG A 327 -5.24 -13.08 18.11
N GLY A 328 -5.71 -14.24 18.56
CA GLY A 328 -4.93 -15.41 18.95
C GLY A 328 -4.12 -15.26 20.25
N THR A 329 -3.57 -14.09 20.55
CA THR A 329 -2.81 -13.81 21.77
C THR A 329 -2.80 -12.32 22.12
N SER A 330 -2.54 -12.00 23.39
CA SER A 330 -2.20 -10.65 23.82
C SER A 330 -0.76 -10.33 23.42
N ILE A 331 -0.51 -9.10 22.94
CA ILE A 331 0.83 -8.63 22.56
C ILE A 331 1.29 -7.59 23.57
N TYR A 332 2.43 -7.85 24.19
CA TYR A 332 3.05 -6.98 25.17
C TYR A 332 4.18 -6.19 24.51
N LEU A 333 3.96 -4.90 24.30
CA LEU A 333 4.97 -3.95 23.86
C LEU A 333 5.49 -3.18 25.09
N PRO A 334 6.72 -2.66 25.07
CA PRO A 334 7.25 -1.85 26.18
C PRO A 334 6.31 -0.72 26.60
N GLU A 335 5.67 -0.06 25.63
CA GLU A 335 4.81 1.10 25.86
C GLU A 335 3.32 0.77 26.10
N LYS A 336 2.85 -0.42 25.70
CA LYS A 336 1.43 -0.81 25.82
C LYS A 336 1.17 -2.30 25.64
N ARG A 337 0.04 -2.76 26.17
CA ARG A 337 -0.55 -4.08 25.88
C ARG A 337 -1.61 -3.94 24.78
N ILE A 338 -1.58 -4.83 23.78
CA ILE A 338 -2.67 -5.04 22.82
C ILE A 338 -3.38 -6.33 23.25
N PRO A 339 -4.54 -6.24 23.92
CA PRO A 339 -5.11 -7.41 24.56
C PRO A 339 -5.88 -8.29 23.57
N MET A 340 -5.83 -9.61 23.78
CA MET A 340 -6.64 -10.59 23.06
C MET A 340 -8.11 -10.41 23.36
N LEU A 341 -8.44 -10.22 24.64
CA LEU A 341 -9.80 -10.00 25.10
C LEU A 341 -9.98 -8.53 25.52
N PRO A 342 -11.18 -7.98 25.40
CA PRO A 342 -11.44 -6.63 25.89
C PRO A 342 -11.21 -6.51 27.40
N GLU A 343 -10.68 -5.36 27.84
CA GLU A 343 -10.36 -5.10 29.26
C GLU A 343 -11.51 -5.39 30.23
N PRO A 344 -12.79 -5.06 29.94
CA PRO A 344 -13.89 -5.41 30.83
C PRO A 344 -14.06 -6.92 31.09
N ILE A 345 -13.48 -7.77 30.24
CA ILE A 345 -13.42 -9.21 30.44
C ILE A 345 -12.09 -9.57 31.11
N SER A 346 -10.95 -9.29 30.47
CA SER A 346 -9.63 -9.76 30.94
C SER A 346 -9.29 -9.22 32.33
N ASP A 347 -9.42 -7.90 32.53
CA ASP A 347 -8.95 -7.20 33.72
C ASP A 347 -10.02 -7.12 34.80
N HIS A 348 -11.24 -7.61 34.54
CA HIS A 348 -12.37 -7.50 35.45
C HIS A 348 -13.09 -8.83 35.63
N LEU A 349 -13.97 -9.21 34.70
CA LEU A 349 -14.87 -10.37 34.87
C LEU A 349 -14.10 -11.70 35.03
N ALA A 350 -13.02 -11.87 34.28
CA ALA A 350 -12.22 -13.08 34.26
C ALA A 350 -11.07 -13.05 35.29
N SER A 351 -10.49 -11.88 35.53
CA SER A 351 -9.36 -11.75 36.47
C SER A 351 -9.70 -12.26 37.86
N LEU A 352 -8.80 -13.09 38.42
CA LEU A 352 -8.85 -13.67 39.76
C LEU A 352 -8.45 -12.63 40.83
N LYS A 353 -9.22 -11.54 40.92
CA LYS A 353 -8.95 -10.47 41.89
C LYS A 353 -9.18 -10.90 43.33
N ALA A 354 -8.36 -10.35 44.22
CA ALA A 354 -8.51 -10.56 45.65
C ALA A 354 -9.87 -10.09 46.17
N ASN A 355 -10.45 -10.86 47.08
CA ASN A 355 -11.76 -10.69 47.69
C ASN A 355 -12.95 -10.74 46.73
N GLU A 356 -12.74 -11.24 45.51
CA GLU A 356 -13.80 -11.43 44.53
C GLU A 356 -14.03 -12.91 44.23
N THR A 357 -15.30 -13.32 44.25
CA THR A 357 -15.67 -14.67 43.82
C THR A 357 -15.53 -14.79 42.31
N ARG A 358 -14.84 -15.83 41.83
CA ARG A 358 -14.58 -16.06 40.40
C ARG A 358 -14.71 -17.53 40.01
N PRO A 359 -15.20 -17.81 38.78
CA PRO A 359 -15.18 -19.15 38.23
C PRO A 359 -13.76 -19.52 37.78
N ALA A 360 -13.34 -20.73 38.10
CA ALA A 360 -12.02 -21.25 37.72
C ALA A 360 -12.11 -22.72 37.29
N LEU A 361 -11.17 -23.14 36.44
CA LEU A 361 -10.85 -24.54 36.24
C LEU A 361 -9.71 -24.92 37.19
N SER A 362 -10.03 -25.76 38.17
CA SER A 362 -9.09 -26.12 39.24
C SER A 362 -8.44 -27.47 39.00
N PHE A 363 -7.13 -27.52 39.26
CA PHE A 363 -6.30 -28.72 39.29
C PHE A 363 -5.87 -28.95 40.75
N LEU A 364 -6.50 -29.91 41.42
CA LEU A 364 -6.15 -30.31 42.78
C LEU A 364 -5.20 -31.49 42.72
N ILE A 365 -3.97 -31.32 43.17
CA ILE A 365 -2.87 -32.30 43.00
C ILE A 365 -2.38 -32.73 44.38
N ALA A 366 -2.50 -34.02 44.68
CA ALA A 366 -1.98 -34.62 45.89
C ALA A 366 -0.52 -35.08 45.68
N LEU A 367 0.40 -34.54 46.48
CA LEU A 367 1.82 -34.85 46.47
C LEU A 367 2.24 -35.47 47.80
N ASN A 368 3.23 -36.36 47.78
CA ASN A 368 3.97 -36.70 49.00
C ASN A 368 5.13 -35.72 49.24
N GLU A 369 5.82 -35.88 50.37
CA GLU A 369 6.99 -35.07 50.75
C GLU A 369 8.15 -35.11 49.73
N ASN A 370 8.20 -36.14 48.89
CA ASN A 370 9.20 -36.32 47.84
C ASN A 370 8.78 -35.74 46.48
N ALA A 371 7.73 -34.90 46.44
CA ALA A 371 7.16 -34.33 45.21
C ALA A 371 6.69 -35.40 44.20
N LYS A 372 6.28 -36.58 44.68
CA LYS A 372 5.63 -37.60 43.83
C LYS A 372 4.13 -37.33 43.81
N ILE A 373 3.58 -37.20 42.60
CA ILE A 373 2.13 -37.13 42.38
C ILE A 373 1.50 -38.47 42.79
N LEU A 374 0.56 -38.39 43.73
CA LEU A 374 -0.20 -39.53 44.24
C LEU A 374 -1.55 -39.65 43.55
N ASN A 375 -2.23 -38.51 43.36
CA ASN A 375 -3.50 -38.40 42.66
C ASN A 375 -3.71 -36.95 42.20
N TYR A 376 -4.63 -36.73 41.27
CA TYR A 376 -5.07 -35.40 40.87
C TYR A 376 -6.56 -35.39 40.49
N ARG A 377 -7.21 -34.22 40.56
CA ARG A 377 -8.57 -34.00 40.08
C ARG A 377 -8.65 -32.67 39.33
N ILE A 378 -9.35 -32.66 38.21
CA ILE A 378 -9.56 -31.48 37.38
C ILE A 378 -11.06 -31.21 37.36
N LEU A 379 -11.47 -30.00 37.74
CA LEU A 379 -12.89 -29.70 37.89
C LEU A 379 -13.23 -28.21 37.74
N PRO A 380 -14.41 -27.89 37.18
CA PRO A 380 -15.01 -26.56 37.27
C PRO A 380 -15.25 -26.17 38.73
N SER A 381 -14.81 -25.00 39.14
CA SER A 381 -14.81 -24.55 40.53
C SER A 381 -15.15 -23.07 40.68
N ILE A 382 -15.45 -22.66 41.91
CA ILE A 382 -15.61 -21.28 42.33
C ILE A 382 -14.58 -21.03 43.43
N ILE A 383 -13.75 -19.99 43.25
CA ILE A 383 -12.72 -19.60 44.21
C ILE A 383 -12.94 -18.16 44.66
N CYS A 384 -12.29 -17.79 45.76
CA CYS A 384 -12.10 -16.41 46.16
C CYS A 384 -10.63 -16.25 46.50
N VAL A 385 -9.92 -15.36 45.79
CA VAL A 385 -8.51 -15.08 46.10
C VAL A 385 -8.46 -14.25 47.38
N ASP A 386 -7.71 -14.68 48.39
CA ASP A 386 -7.55 -13.94 49.64
C ASP A 386 -6.57 -12.79 49.49
N ARG A 387 -5.47 -13.03 48.76
CA ARG A 387 -4.40 -12.05 48.62
C ARG A 387 -3.70 -12.14 47.27
N HIS A 388 -3.40 -10.97 46.73
CA HIS A 388 -2.47 -10.83 45.61
C HIS A 388 -1.07 -10.52 46.16
N PHE A 389 -0.05 -11.19 45.62
CA PHE A 389 1.35 -10.93 45.90
C PHE A 389 2.11 -10.58 44.63
N THR A 390 3.13 -9.75 44.79
CA THR A 390 4.18 -9.58 43.78
C THR A 390 5.30 -10.59 43.96
N TYR A 391 6.07 -10.85 42.90
CA TYR A 391 7.26 -11.71 43.01
C TYR A 391 8.24 -11.25 44.10
N ASP A 392 8.43 -9.94 44.26
CA ASP A 392 9.34 -9.38 45.27
C ASP A 392 8.84 -9.62 46.69
N GLU A 393 7.54 -9.46 46.94
CA GLU A 393 6.95 -9.79 48.24
C GLU A 393 7.11 -11.28 48.57
N VAL A 394 6.81 -12.18 47.63
CA VAL A 394 6.99 -13.62 47.84
C VAL A 394 8.46 -13.94 48.11
N ASN A 395 9.38 -13.34 47.37
CA ASN A 395 10.82 -13.52 47.58
C ASN A 395 11.25 -13.12 48.99
N CYS A 396 10.73 -12.01 49.53
CA CYS A 396 10.97 -11.60 50.91
C CYS A 396 10.36 -12.56 51.95
N LEU A 397 9.23 -13.20 51.61
CA LEU A 397 8.49 -14.11 52.50
C LEU A 397 8.96 -15.56 52.44
N LEU A 398 9.77 -15.97 51.44
CA LEU A 398 10.23 -17.35 51.21
C LEU A 398 10.79 -18.08 52.45
N THR A 399 11.42 -17.36 53.37
CA THR A 399 12.01 -17.92 54.60
C THR A 399 11.12 -17.76 55.83
N GLN A 400 10.07 -16.95 55.75
CA GLN A 400 9.19 -16.60 56.87
C GLN A 400 7.85 -17.31 56.80
N ASP A 401 7.35 -17.58 55.59
CA ASP A 401 6.07 -18.21 55.32
C ASP A 401 6.26 -19.69 54.94
N GLU A 402 5.63 -20.60 55.69
CA GLU A 402 5.74 -22.03 55.47
C GLU A 402 5.17 -22.45 54.10
N THR A 403 4.10 -21.81 53.64
CA THR A 403 3.45 -22.13 52.36
C THR A 403 4.38 -21.82 51.19
N PHE A 404 4.95 -20.62 51.15
CA PHE A 404 5.89 -20.24 50.10
C PHE A 404 7.17 -21.08 50.16
N ASN A 405 7.66 -21.39 51.36
CA ASN A 405 8.82 -22.26 51.51
C ASN A 405 8.55 -23.66 50.92
N ILE A 406 7.43 -24.29 51.27
CA ILE A 406 7.05 -25.61 50.77
C ILE A 406 6.90 -25.58 49.24
N LEU A 407 6.16 -24.62 48.69
CA LEU A 407 5.98 -24.50 47.24
C LEU A 407 7.31 -24.33 46.51
N TYR A 408 8.22 -23.51 47.06
CA TYR A 408 9.56 -23.33 46.50
C TYR A 408 10.38 -24.62 46.53
N GLN A 409 10.38 -25.35 47.64
CA GLN A 409 11.09 -26.64 47.73
C GLN A 409 10.53 -27.69 46.76
N LEU A 410 9.20 -27.75 46.60
CA LEU A 410 8.57 -28.63 45.63
C LEU A 410 8.93 -28.22 44.18
N ALA A 411 8.92 -26.92 43.87
CA ALA A 411 9.31 -26.39 42.57
C ALA A 411 10.77 -26.74 42.23
N LEU A 412 11.70 -26.65 43.19
CA LEU A 412 13.09 -27.07 43.01
C LEU A 412 13.22 -28.57 42.70
N LYS A 413 12.45 -29.43 43.40
CA LYS A 413 12.43 -30.88 43.13
C LYS A 413 11.91 -31.18 41.73
N PHE A 414 10.80 -30.54 41.32
CA PHE A 414 10.26 -30.70 39.97
C PHE A 414 11.21 -30.17 38.89
N ARG A 415 11.87 -29.02 39.13
CA ARG A 415 12.89 -28.47 38.24
C ARG A 415 14.05 -29.43 38.06
N LYS A 416 14.60 -29.98 39.15
CA LYS A 416 15.69 -30.98 39.09
C LYS A 416 15.28 -32.20 38.28
N LYS A 417 14.11 -32.77 38.57
CA LYS A 417 13.57 -33.93 37.83
C LYS A 417 13.40 -33.63 36.33
N ARG A 418 12.90 -32.45 35.98
CA ARG A 418 12.76 -32.00 34.58
C ARG A 418 14.11 -31.97 33.86
N LEU A 419 15.17 -31.50 34.52
CA LEU A 419 16.53 -31.48 33.96
C LEU A 419 17.11 -32.89 33.80
N GLU A 420 16.93 -33.75 34.80
CA GLU A 420 17.36 -35.15 34.73
C GLU A 420 16.66 -35.94 33.61
N GLN A 421 15.44 -35.52 33.24
CA GLN A 421 14.67 -36.07 32.11
C GLN A 421 15.04 -35.46 30.75
N GLY A 422 16.09 -34.65 30.67
CA GLY A 422 16.56 -34.03 29.43
C GLY A 422 15.96 -32.65 29.13
N GLY A 423 15.21 -32.06 30.06
CA GLY A 423 14.76 -30.68 29.95
C GLY A 423 15.96 -29.71 29.94
N MET A 424 15.87 -28.67 29.12
CA MET A 424 16.91 -27.64 28.99
C MET A 424 16.38 -26.28 29.44
N ILE A 425 17.23 -25.49 30.07
CA ILE A 425 16.96 -24.08 30.40
C ILE A 425 17.86 -23.25 29.52
N ILE A 426 17.25 -22.55 28.55
CA ILE A 426 17.95 -21.62 27.68
C ILE A 426 17.62 -20.24 28.19
N ALA A 427 18.60 -19.56 28.80
CA ALA A 427 18.47 -18.17 29.18
C ALA A 427 18.76 -17.31 27.96
N LEU A 428 17.75 -16.58 27.48
CA LEU A 428 17.91 -15.54 26.47
C LEU A 428 18.02 -14.19 27.19
N PRO A 429 18.82 -13.24 26.69
CA PRO A 429 18.87 -11.90 27.26
C PRO A 429 17.51 -11.21 27.06
N GLU A 430 16.94 -10.70 28.15
CA GLU A 430 15.72 -9.90 28.14
C GLU A 430 16.05 -8.44 28.46
N LEU A 431 15.40 -7.51 27.77
CA LEU A 431 15.53 -6.07 28.00
C LEU A 431 14.30 -5.56 28.74
N VAL A 432 14.52 -4.90 29.86
CA VAL A 432 13.47 -4.23 30.64
C VAL A 432 13.64 -2.72 30.48
N PHE A 433 12.57 -2.04 30.08
CA PHE A 433 12.55 -0.60 29.90
C PHE A 433 11.77 0.04 31.04
N SER A 434 12.26 1.17 31.54
CA SER A 434 11.53 2.03 32.47
C SER A 434 11.33 3.39 31.81
N PHE A 435 10.08 3.82 31.72
CA PHE A 435 9.72 5.12 31.16
C PHE A 435 9.62 6.14 32.28
N ILE A 436 10.36 7.23 32.16
CA ILE A 436 10.23 8.39 33.05
C ILE A 436 9.19 9.30 32.40
N SER A 437 8.12 9.62 33.13
CA SER A 437 7.14 10.61 32.65
C SER A 437 7.81 11.98 32.56
N ASP A 438 7.71 12.64 31.41
CA ASP A 438 8.10 14.04 31.23
C ASP A 438 7.15 15.01 31.96
#